data_AF-A0A2P8Q9G3-F1
#
_entry.id   AF-A0A2P8Q9G3-F1
#
_cell.length_a   1.000
_cell.length_b   1.000
_cell.length_c   1.000
_cell.angle_alpha   90.00
_cell.angle_beta   90.00
_cell.angle_gamma   90.00
#
_symmetry.space_group_name_H-M   'P 1'
#
loop_
_entity.id
_entity.type
_entity.pdbx_description
1 polymer ?
#
loop_
_entity_poly.entity_id
_entity_poly.type
_entity_poly.pdbx_seq_one_letter_code
_entity_poly.pdbx_strand_id
1 'polypeptide(L)'
;MESPLSGTPADEDTSETSSTSSTSDPEDTVETPLPPEPAQEADTDGDAPEFMAVAVPEIAVRWNQELAPTLRDGIVEHDSLDRADLLDELPSLWPTVDAALARVGPGCLVTESVRHDVYEGWQVAALPRYDLDGGIELRDRRDGAPQLRDRRALVQALVDAVADRPCLDLRDALNLLDVFAGTFPPGLDAVCRRLLGHDLRQGLAVGMAPLHEALGRRAAGRVSATCYQESAVGSRKAKGDPATDNEDAASALRGPSGTVRCAVFDGVTGDGDGSGARASRAALEQAMRRWAREEDLSPRELVAELDAAVGRATEGSATAVLATVRPDGAASVVSVGDSEAWLVRPLRTPPRDEPHGTARGRELPYAAWKLTPAHTGYAELLRGSPDAEGEESSLVNFLGGGGGLGRWAHSIFELAPGDLLLLASDGATESGRERWFGAVLAELATQLDASGRPPAPALAAALVQRAEALGGWDNATALVCAIGEAKRV
;
A
#
# COMPACT_ATOMS: atom_id res chain seq x y z
N MET A 1 68.92 21.24 25.84
CA MET A 1 69.32 19.83 25.72
C MET A 1 68.98 19.39 24.30
N GLU A 2 70.04 19.06 23.56
CA GLU A 2 70.12 18.31 22.30
C GLU A 2 68.92 18.31 21.34
N SER A 3 68.98 19.29 20.43
CA SER A 3 68.96 19.11 18.96
C SER A 3 69.81 17.90 18.45
N PRO A 4 69.75 17.47 17.17
CA PRO A 4 68.74 17.74 16.10
C PRO A 4 68.65 16.67 14.96
N LEU A 5 67.96 17.08 13.87
CA LEU A 5 68.17 16.75 12.43
C LEU A 5 67.71 15.37 11.93
N SER A 6 67.28 15.15 10.69
CA SER A 6 66.76 15.92 9.54
C SER A 6 66.88 14.96 8.34
N GLY A 7 66.05 15.11 7.31
CA GLY A 7 66.46 14.73 5.95
C GLY A 7 65.55 13.74 5.23
N THR A 8 64.67 14.28 4.39
CA THR A 8 64.38 13.77 3.04
C THR A 8 65.48 14.30 2.08
N PRO A 9 65.56 13.94 0.78
CA PRO A 9 64.99 12.83 -0.01
C PRO A 9 66.07 12.14 -0.91
N ALA A 10 65.70 11.13 -1.72
CA ALA A 10 66.25 10.92 -3.08
C ALA A 10 65.63 9.67 -3.75
N ASP A 11 65.41 9.82 -5.05
CA ASP A 11 65.08 8.83 -6.08
C ASP A 11 66.11 7.69 -6.22
N GLU A 12 65.66 6.55 -6.74
CA GLU A 12 66.30 5.68 -7.75
C GLU A 12 65.39 4.42 -7.87
N ASP A 13 64.63 4.22 -8.95
CA ASP A 13 65.00 3.78 -10.30
C ASP A 13 65.31 2.27 -10.39
N THR A 14 65.05 1.68 -11.57
CA THR A 14 65.15 0.25 -12.02
C THR A 14 63.85 -0.56 -11.95
N SER A 15 63.11 -0.66 -13.07
CA SER A 15 63.23 -1.64 -14.20
C SER A 15 62.40 -2.91 -13.92
N GLU A 16 61.65 -3.54 -14.83
CA GLU A 16 61.89 -3.77 -16.25
C GLU A 16 60.65 -4.49 -16.86
N THR A 17 60.29 -4.13 -18.10
CA THR A 17 59.70 -4.96 -19.20
C THR A 17 58.48 -5.86 -18.94
N SER A 18 57.39 -5.74 -19.71
CA SER A 18 57.37 -6.29 -21.07
C SER A 18 56.32 -5.65 -21.99
N SER A 19 56.73 -5.52 -23.25
CA SER A 19 56.16 -4.76 -24.36
C SER A 19 55.36 -5.63 -25.34
N THR A 20 54.32 -5.02 -25.94
CA THR A 20 53.93 -5.04 -27.37
C THR A 20 53.79 -6.35 -28.18
N SER A 21 52.61 -6.55 -28.78
CA SER A 21 52.32 -6.67 -30.25
C SER A 21 50.83 -7.07 -30.39
N SER A 22 49.91 -6.45 -31.13
CA SER A 22 49.81 -5.88 -32.50
C SER A 22 49.94 -6.90 -33.62
N THR A 23 48.88 -6.93 -34.45
CA THR A 23 48.71 -7.58 -35.79
C THR A 23 48.68 -9.11 -35.76
N SER A 24 47.85 -9.84 -36.52
CA SER A 24 47.13 -9.56 -37.77
C SER A 24 46.15 -10.73 -38.03
N ASP A 25 45.06 -10.47 -38.75
CA ASP A 25 44.24 -11.50 -39.41
C ASP A 25 45.11 -12.47 -40.24
N PRO A 26 44.64 -13.71 -40.39
CA PRO A 26 44.28 -14.10 -41.74
C PRO A 26 42.90 -14.74 -41.84
N GLU A 27 42.24 -14.39 -42.94
CA GLU A 27 41.22 -15.19 -43.62
C GLU A 27 41.64 -16.67 -43.65
N ASP A 28 40.74 -17.58 -43.26
CA ASP A 28 40.58 -18.79 -44.05
C ASP A 28 39.22 -19.48 -43.84
N THR A 29 38.58 -19.69 -44.98
CA THR A 29 37.68 -20.80 -45.36
C THR A 29 36.63 -21.31 -44.38
N VAL A 30 35.39 -20.98 -44.76
CA VAL A 30 34.16 -21.73 -44.54
C VAL A 30 34.35 -23.21 -44.90
N GLU A 31 34.45 -24.07 -43.89
CA GLU A 31 34.05 -25.48 -44.01
C GLU A 31 32.73 -25.67 -43.26
N THR A 32 31.73 -26.13 -44.01
CA THR A 32 30.38 -26.41 -43.53
C THR A 32 30.43 -27.70 -42.69
N PRO A 33 30.06 -27.71 -41.40
CA PRO A 33 29.94 -28.94 -40.65
C PRO A 33 28.75 -29.73 -41.20
N LEU A 34 29.02 -30.98 -41.58
CA LEU A 34 28.01 -32.00 -41.87
C LEU A 34 26.97 -32.06 -40.73
N PRO A 35 25.69 -32.33 -41.04
CA PRO A 35 24.67 -32.47 -40.01
C PRO A 35 25.04 -33.63 -39.07
N PRO A 36 24.85 -33.48 -37.74
CA PRO A 36 25.09 -34.57 -36.82
C PRO A 36 24.16 -35.73 -37.17
N GLU A 37 24.72 -36.94 -37.21
CA GLU A 37 23.96 -38.19 -37.23
C GLU A 37 22.91 -38.17 -36.09
N PRO A 38 21.70 -38.71 -36.31
CA PRO A 38 20.72 -38.81 -35.25
C PRO A 38 21.33 -39.60 -34.10
N ALA A 39 21.48 -38.94 -32.95
CA ALA A 39 21.89 -39.58 -31.72
C ALA A 39 20.98 -40.77 -31.48
N GLN A 40 21.58 -41.95 -31.39
CA GLN A 40 20.93 -43.15 -30.90
C GLN A 40 20.27 -42.80 -29.57
N GLU A 41 18.95 -42.95 -29.52
CA GLU A 41 18.17 -42.95 -28.28
C GLU A 41 18.79 -44.00 -27.37
N ALA A 42 19.59 -43.53 -26.42
CA ALA A 42 19.93 -44.33 -25.26
C ALA A 42 18.63 -44.51 -24.49
N ASP A 43 18.14 -45.74 -24.46
CA ASP A 43 17.16 -46.24 -23.49
C ASP A 43 17.67 -45.89 -22.08
N THR A 44 17.33 -44.70 -21.61
CA THR A 44 17.19 -44.43 -20.20
C THR A 44 15.75 -44.75 -19.84
N ASP A 45 15.51 -46.06 -19.69
CA ASP A 45 14.47 -46.63 -18.84
C ASP A 45 14.78 -46.18 -17.39
N GLY A 46 14.56 -44.90 -17.14
CA GLY A 46 14.58 -44.28 -15.84
C GLY A 46 13.14 -43.90 -15.57
N ASP A 47 12.45 -44.76 -14.83
CA ASP A 47 11.13 -44.55 -14.22
C ASP A 47 10.99 -43.09 -13.77
N ALA A 48 10.47 -42.23 -14.64
CA ALA A 48 9.77 -41.05 -14.19
C ALA A 48 8.58 -41.61 -13.41
N PRO A 49 8.41 -41.33 -12.11
CA PRO A 49 7.29 -41.84 -11.38
C PRO A 49 6.04 -41.43 -12.14
N GLU A 50 5.37 -42.42 -12.73
CA GLU A 50 4.08 -42.29 -13.34
C GLU A 50 3.21 -41.71 -12.22
N PHE A 51 2.89 -40.41 -12.31
CA PHE A 51 1.93 -39.81 -11.39
C PHE A 51 0.62 -40.54 -11.68
N MET A 52 0.37 -41.65 -10.98
CA MET A 52 -0.91 -42.30 -10.99
C MET A 52 -1.92 -41.19 -10.76
N ALA A 53 -2.81 -41.00 -11.73
CA ALA A 53 -3.88 -40.03 -11.65
C ALA A 53 -4.54 -40.22 -10.29
N VAL A 54 -4.27 -39.32 -9.35
CA VAL A 54 -4.89 -39.34 -8.05
C VAL A 54 -6.35 -39.11 -8.37
N ALA A 55 -7.18 -40.15 -8.25
CA ALA A 55 -8.60 -40.05 -8.41
C ALA A 55 -9.10 -39.13 -7.30
N VAL A 56 -9.22 -37.84 -7.60
CA VAL A 56 -9.76 -36.87 -6.66
C VAL A 56 -11.26 -37.18 -6.56
N PRO A 57 -11.76 -37.61 -5.40
CA PRO A 57 -13.17 -37.92 -5.26
C PRO A 57 -14.00 -36.66 -5.56
N GLU A 58 -14.98 -36.79 -6.46
CA GLU A 58 -15.96 -35.73 -6.70
C GLU A 58 -16.92 -35.69 -5.50
N ILE A 59 -16.87 -34.61 -4.72
CA ILE A 59 -17.72 -34.42 -3.56
C ILE A 59 -18.83 -33.44 -3.92
N ALA A 60 -20.04 -33.95 -4.09
CA ALA A 60 -21.23 -33.14 -4.29
C ALA A 60 -21.87 -32.75 -2.94
N VAL A 61 -21.76 -31.49 -2.56
CA VAL A 61 -22.45 -30.93 -1.38
C VAL A 61 -23.79 -30.34 -1.81
N ARG A 62 -24.87 -30.73 -1.13
CA ARG A 62 -26.22 -30.17 -1.33
C ARG A 62 -26.64 -29.40 -0.09
N TRP A 63 -27.05 -28.16 -0.28
CA TRP A 63 -27.69 -27.36 0.76
C TRP A 63 -29.20 -27.52 0.64
N ASN A 64 -29.87 -27.70 1.77
CA ASN A 64 -31.33 -27.83 1.82
C ASN A 64 -32.04 -26.47 1.66
N GLN A 65 -31.27 -25.38 1.64
CA GLN A 65 -31.72 -24.03 1.40
C GLN A 65 -31.10 -23.53 0.11
N GLU A 66 -31.82 -22.65 -0.58
CA GLU A 66 -31.25 -21.89 -1.70
C GLU A 66 -30.09 -21.03 -1.17
N LEU A 67 -28.99 -20.98 -1.92
CA LEU A 67 -27.85 -20.15 -1.55
C LEU A 67 -28.02 -18.78 -2.19
N ALA A 68 -27.79 -17.73 -1.40
CA ALA A 68 -27.64 -16.39 -1.93
C ALA A 68 -26.47 -16.34 -2.94
N PRO A 69 -26.44 -15.35 -3.85
CA PRO A 69 -25.30 -15.15 -4.75
C PRO A 69 -23.98 -15.05 -3.98
N THR A 70 -22.85 -15.41 -4.62
CA THR A 70 -21.54 -15.16 -4.00
C THR A 70 -21.38 -13.67 -3.73
N LEU A 71 -20.51 -13.28 -2.80
CA LEU A 71 -20.33 -11.86 -2.47
C LEU A 71 -20.00 -11.03 -3.73
N ARG A 72 -19.16 -11.55 -4.64
CA ARG A 72 -18.88 -10.89 -5.92
C ARG A 72 -20.13 -10.79 -6.79
N ASP A 73 -20.88 -11.87 -7.01
CA ASP A 73 -22.08 -11.84 -7.86
C ASP A 73 -23.15 -10.92 -7.25
N GLY A 74 -23.27 -10.92 -5.92
CA GLY A 74 -24.12 -10.04 -5.15
C GLY A 74 -23.86 -8.58 -5.47
N ILE A 75 -22.59 -8.16 -5.48
CA ILE A 75 -22.19 -6.78 -5.78
C ILE A 75 -22.20 -6.46 -7.28
N VAL A 76 -21.75 -7.37 -8.14
CA VAL A 76 -21.50 -7.08 -9.57
C VAL A 76 -22.73 -7.30 -10.44
N GLU A 77 -23.52 -8.33 -10.16
CA GLU A 77 -24.62 -8.77 -11.03
C GLU A 77 -25.99 -8.50 -10.43
N HIS A 78 -26.11 -8.58 -9.10
CA HIS A 78 -27.38 -8.54 -8.40
C HIS A 78 -27.66 -7.23 -7.65
N ASP A 79 -26.69 -6.32 -7.56
CA ASP A 79 -26.76 -5.09 -6.75
C ASP A 79 -27.32 -5.34 -5.34
N SER A 80 -26.99 -6.50 -4.74
CA SER A 80 -27.47 -6.88 -3.41
C SER A 80 -26.76 -6.12 -2.29
N LEU A 81 -25.60 -5.53 -2.60
CA LEU A 81 -24.79 -4.72 -1.72
C LEU A 81 -23.98 -3.74 -2.59
N ASP A 82 -24.01 -2.44 -2.26
CA ASP A 82 -23.13 -1.47 -2.92
C ASP A 82 -21.67 -1.72 -2.49
N ARG A 83 -20.74 -1.60 -3.43
CA ARG A 83 -19.29 -1.62 -3.15
C ARG A 83 -18.94 -0.63 -2.04
N ALA A 84 -19.54 0.55 -2.06
CA ALA A 84 -19.29 1.60 -1.08
C ALA A 84 -19.74 1.22 0.34
N ASP A 85 -20.80 0.41 0.46
CA ASP A 85 -21.42 0.03 1.73
C ASP A 85 -20.78 -1.24 2.34
N LEU A 86 -19.92 -1.94 1.59
CA LEU A 86 -19.32 -3.20 2.01
C LEU A 86 -18.72 -3.13 3.42
N LEU A 87 -17.89 -2.11 3.71
CA LEU A 87 -17.21 -1.97 5.00
C LEU A 87 -18.18 -1.73 6.17
N ASP A 88 -19.30 -1.06 5.92
CA ASP A 88 -20.32 -0.79 6.92
C ASP A 88 -21.12 -2.07 7.25
N GLU A 89 -21.23 -3.01 6.31
CA GLU A 89 -21.90 -4.30 6.49
C GLU A 89 -20.99 -5.40 7.07
N LEU A 90 -19.67 -5.31 6.94
CA LEU A 90 -18.74 -6.33 7.47
C LEU A 90 -18.90 -6.66 8.97
N PRO A 91 -19.22 -5.72 9.89
CA PRO A 91 -19.46 -6.07 11.30
C PRO A 91 -20.53 -7.15 11.51
N SER A 92 -21.54 -7.24 10.65
CA SER A 92 -22.60 -8.24 10.74
C SER A 92 -22.22 -9.57 10.06
N LEU A 93 -21.22 -9.56 9.16
CA LEU A 93 -20.63 -10.78 8.57
C LEU A 93 -19.87 -11.60 9.62
N TRP A 94 -19.07 -10.99 10.49
CA TRP A 94 -18.16 -11.74 11.35
C TRP A 94 -18.84 -12.72 12.32
N PRO A 95 -19.94 -12.36 13.02
CA PRO A 95 -20.69 -13.31 13.82
C PRO A 95 -21.24 -14.48 13.00
N THR A 96 -21.62 -14.23 11.74
CA THR A 96 -22.12 -15.25 10.82
C THR A 96 -21.02 -16.24 10.43
N VAL A 97 -19.81 -15.74 10.20
CA VAL A 97 -18.63 -16.59 9.95
C VAL A 97 -18.28 -17.40 11.20
N ASP A 98 -18.21 -16.77 12.38
CA ASP A 98 -17.92 -17.47 13.64
C ASP A 98 -18.95 -18.57 13.92
N ALA A 99 -20.24 -18.32 13.66
CA ALA A 99 -21.30 -19.32 13.79
C ALA A 99 -21.11 -20.49 12.80
N ALA A 100 -20.71 -20.21 11.56
CA ALA A 100 -20.43 -21.23 10.57
C ALA A 100 -19.22 -22.10 10.97
N LEU A 101 -18.13 -21.47 11.42
CA LEU A 101 -16.92 -22.16 11.91
C LEU A 101 -17.20 -22.98 13.17
N ALA A 102 -18.02 -22.48 14.10
CA ALA A 102 -18.42 -23.23 15.30
C ALA A 102 -19.27 -24.46 14.95
N ARG A 103 -20.07 -24.38 13.88
CA ARG A 103 -20.93 -25.48 13.41
C ARG A 103 -20.16 -26.56 12.64
N VAL A 104 -19.30 -26.15 11.70
CA VAL A 104 -18.64 -27.03 10.72
C VAL A 104 -17.19 -27.36 11.09
N GLY A 105 -16.52 -26.48 11.83
CA GLY A 105 -15.10 -26.56 12.17
C GLY A 105 -14.22 -25.64 11.30
N PRO A 106 -12.96 -25.41 11.71
CA PRO A 106 -12.04 -24.54 10.97
C PRO A 106 -11.47 -25.21 9.71
N GLY A 107 -11.11 -24.39 8.72
CA GLY A 107 -10.60 -24.81 7.41
C GLY A 107 -11.69 -25.15 6.39
N CYS A 108 -12.94 -24.74 6.66
CA CYS A 108 -14.12 -25.08 5.87
C CYS A 108 -14.53 -23.98 4.88
N LEU A 109 -13.89 -22.81 4.90
CA LEU A 109 -14.23 -21.72 3.98
C LEU A 109 -13.42 -21.81 2.68
N VAL A 110 -14.10 -21.46 1.59
CA VAL A 110 -13.55 -21.17 0.26
C VAL A 110 -14.03 -19.78 -0.17
N THR A 111 -13.49 -19.24 -1.26
CA THR A 111 -13.80 -17.88 -1.71
C THR A 111 -15.31 -17.68 -1.94
N GLU A 112 -15.98 -18.68 -2.47
CA GLU A 112 -17.42 -18.70 -2.75
C GLU A 112 -18.31 -18.97 -1.52
N SER A 113 -17.69 -19.11 -0.33
CA SER A 113 -18.43 -19.33 0.91
C SER A 113 -19.15 -18.08 1.39
N VAL A 114 -18.64 -16.89 1.13
CA VAL A 114 -19.24 -15.62 1.58
C VAL A 114 -20.29 -15.18 0.57
N ARG A 115 -21.52 -14.95 1.05
CA ARG A 115 -22.70 -14.68 0.23
C ARG A 115 -23.54 -13.59 0.88
N HIS A 116 -24.21 -12.79 0.07
CA HIS A 116 -25.07 -11.70 0.54
C HIS A 116 -26.34 -11.59 -0.29
N ASP A 117 -27.48 -11.50 0.39
CA ASP A 117 -28.78 -11.22 -0.19
C ASP A 117 -29.44 -10.01 0.51
N VAL A 118 -30.21 -9.22 -0.23
CA VAL A 118 -30.85 -7.99 0.29
C VAL A 118 -31.87 -8.29 1.40
N TYR A 119 -32.52 -9.46 1.34
CA TYR A 119 -33.59 -9.83 2.26
C TYR A 119 -33.09 -10.73 3.40
N GLU A 120 -32.23 -11.69 3.09
CA GLU A 120 -31.69 -12.65 4.07
C GLU A 120 -30.40 -12.17 4.75
N GLY A 121 -29.72 -11.18 4.18
CA GLY A 121 -28.45 -10.65 4.66
C GLY A 121 -27.27 -11.60 4.39
N TRP A 122 -26.32 -11.67 5.34
CA TRP A 122 -25.14 -12.50 5.22
C TRP A 122 -25.44 -14.00 5.33
N GLN A 123 -24.89 -14.76 4.39
CA GLN A 123 -24.89 -16.22 4.41
C GLN A 123 -23.46 -16.74 4.27
N VAL A 124 -23.11 -17.76 5.06
CA VAL A 124 -21.80 -18.44 4.98
C VAL A 124 -21.99 -19.91 4.65
N ALA A 125 -21.70 -20.25 3.39
CA ALA A 125 -21.72 -21.61 2.86
C ALA A 125 -20.40 -22.34 3.16
N ALA A 126 -20.25 -22.79 4.42
CA ALA A 126 -19.11 -23.58 4.87
C ALA A 126 -19.14 -25.01 4.31
N LEU A 127 -18.01 -25.46 3.77
CA LEU A 127 -17.80 -26.79 3.20
C LEU A 127 -17.06 -27.70 4.19
N PRO A 128 -17.67 -28.79 4.69
CA PRO A 128 -16.99 -29.74 5.56
C PRO A 128 -15.71 -30.25 4.91
N ARG A 129 -14.65 -30.45 5.70
CA ARG A 129 -13.44 -31.11 5.21
C ARG A 129 -13.61 -32.62 5.25
N TYR A 130 -13.25 -33.24 4.15
CA TYR A 130 -13.14 -34.68 4.04
C TYR A 130 -11.65 -35.05 4.06
N ASP A 131 -11.30 -36.11 4.78
CA ASP A 131 -10.00 -36.75 4.68
C ASP A 131 -9.87 -37.48 3.33
N LEU A 132 -8.66 -37.97 3.04
CA LEU A 132 -8.37 -38.68 1.79
C LEU A 132 -9.17 -39.98 1.63
N ASP A 133 -9.71 -40.52 2.74
CA ASP A 133 -10.54 -41.71 2.76
C ASP A 133 -12.04 -41.38 2.64
N GLY A 134 -12.39 -40.10 2.44
CA GLY A 134 -13.77 -39.61 2.34
C GLY A 134 -14.51 -39.50 3.68
N GLY A 135 -13.82 -39.71 4.81
CA GLY A 135 -14.31 -39.46 6.16
C GLY A 135 -14.36 -37.96 6.45
N ILE A 136 -15.34 -37.52 7.23
CA ILE A 136 -15.39 -36.11 7.66
C ILE A 136 -14.39 -35.93 8.80
N GLU A 137 -13.39 -35.05 8.62
CA GLU A 137 -12.52 -34.63 9.73
C GLU A 137 -13.35 -33.82 10.73
N LEU A 138 -13.95 -34.49 11.71
CA LEU A 138 -14.57 -33.86 12.86
C LEU A 138 -13.45 -33.33 13.78
N ARG A 139 -12.85 -32.20 13.42
CA ARG A 139 -11.90 -31.50 14.31
C ARG A 139 -12.63 -31.02 15.57
N ASP A 140 -11.90 -31.03 16.68
CA ASP A 140 -12.46 -30.69 18.00
C ASP A 140 -13.08 -29.29 17.95
N ARG A 141 -14.38 -29.20 18.25
CA ARG A 141 -15.19 -27.96 18.23
C ARG A 141 -14.66 -26.84 19.15
N ARG A 142 -13.66 -27.15 19.98
CA ARG A 142 -13.11 -26.28 21.01
C ARG A 142 -12.16 -25.21 20.46
N ASP A 143 -11.58 -25.40 19.28
CA ASP A 143 -10.81 -24.37 18.58
C ASP A 143 -11.70 -23.66 17.55
N GLY A 144 -12.53 -22.73 18.03
CA GLY A 144 -13.39 -21.87 17.18
C GLY A 144 -12.63 -20.77 16.42
N ALA A 145 -11.30 -20.72 16.51
CA ALA A 145 -10.49 -19.74 15.82
C ALA A 145 -10.36 -20.10 14.32
N PRO A 146 -10.52 -19.14 13.41
CA PRO A 146 -10.37 -19.38 11.98
C PRO A 146 -8.94 -19.83 11.62
N GLN A 147 -8.81 -20.88 10.81
CA GLN A 147 -7.50 -21.30 10.29
C GLN A 147 -6.98 -20.29 9.26
N LEU A 148 -5.67 -20.37 8.94
CA LEU A 148 -5.09 -19.51 7.89
C LEU A 148 -5.83 -19.67 6.56
N ARG A 149 -6.28 -20.89 6.22
CA ARG A 149 -7.07 -21.14 5.01
C ARG A 149 -8.38 -20.34 4.99
N ASP A 150 -9.14 -20.36 6.08
CA ASP A 150 -10.41 -19.62 6.17
C ASP A 150 -10.18 -18.12 5.98
N ARG A 151 -9.14 -17.61 6.63
CA ARG A 151 -8.75 -16.20 6.57
C ARG A 151 -8.34 -15.78 5.16
N ARG A 152 -7.64 -16.66 4.43
CA ARG A 152 -7.29 -16.44 3.02
C ARG A 152 -8.52 -16.41 2.12
N ALA A 153 -9.46 -17.35 2.31
CA ALA A 153 -10.71 -17.39 1.57
C ALA A 153 -11.55 -16.12 1.79
N LEU A 154 -11.64 -15.64 3.04
CA LEU A 154 -12.30 -14.38 3.36
C LEU A 154 -11.63 -13.19 2.69
N VAL A 155 -10.29 -13.10 2.72
CA VAL A 155 -9.56 -12.02 2.04
C VAL A 155 -9.83 -12.03 0.54
N GLN A 156 -9.72 -13.19 -0.11
CA GLN A 156 -10.00 -13.30 -1.54
C GLN A 156 -11.44 -12.90 -1.86
N ALA A 157 -12.43 -13.40 -1.09
CA ALA A 157 -13.84 -13.07 -1.32
C ALA A 157 -14.11 -11.56 -1.21
N LEU A 158 -13.49 -10.89 -0.23
CA LEU A 158 -13.64 -9.45 -0.03
C LEU A 158 -12.99 -8.63 -1.15
N VAL A 159 -11.81 -9.03 -1.62
CA VAL A 159 -11.13 -8.34 -2.72
C VAL A 159 -11.84 -8.60 -4.05
N ASP A 160 -12.26 -9.85 -4.31
CA ASP A 160 -13.08 -10.22 -5.47
C ASP A 160 -14.37 -9.42 -5.55
N ALA A 161 -14.95 -9.04 -4.41
CA ALA A 161 -16.18 -8.27 -4.37
C ALA A 161 -16.01 -6.83 -4.92
N VAL A 162 -14.82 -6.25 -4.76
CA VAL A 162 -14.56 -4.83 -5.10
C VAL A 162 -13.64 -4.65 -6.31
N ALA A 163 -12.84 -5.64 -6.64
CA ALA A 163 -11.90 -5.60 -7.75
C ALA A 163 -12.61 -5.73 -9.10
N ASP A 164 -12.06 -5.07 -10.12
CA ASP A 164 -12.60 -5.11 -11.49
C ASP A 164 -12.57 -6.52 -12.10
N ARG A 165 -11.67 -7.37 -11.63
CA ARG A 165 -11.56 -8.79 -12.00
C ARG A 165 -11.50 -9.69 -10.75
N PRO A 166 -11.84 -10.98 -10.87
CA PRO A 166 -11.55 -11.95 -9.82
C PRO A 166 -10.05 -12.07 -9.57
N CYS A 167 -9.69 -12.33 -8.32
CA CYS A 167 -8.35 -12.67 -7.89
C CYS A 167 -8.02 -14.12 -8.28
N LEU A 168 -6.80 -14.34 -8.74
CA LEU A 168 -6.30 -15.69 -8.99
C LEU A 168 -5.98 -16.42 -7.69
N ASP A 169 -5.32 -15.71 -6.76
CA ASP A 169 -4.90 -16.26 -5.47
C ASP A 169 -4.76 -15.15 -4.40
N LEU A 170 -4.16 -15.50 -3.25
CA LEU A 170 -3.97 -14.56 -2.15
C LEU A 170 -2.93 -13.49 -2.49
N ARG A 171 -1.87 -13.85 -3.21
CA ARG A 171 -0.81 -12.92 -3.58
C ARG A 171 -1.38 -11.85 -4.50
N ASP A 172 -2.15 -12.27 -5.49
CA ASP A 172 -2.87 -11.39 -6.40
C ASP A 172 -3.85 -10.47 -5.64
N ALA A 173 -4.66 -11.03 -4.72
CA ALA A 173 -5.56 -10.22 -3.89
C ALA A 173 -4.82 -9.15 -3.05
N LEU A 174 -3.65 -9.49 -2.50
CA LEU A 174 -2.84 -8.53 -1.74
C LEU A 174 -2.19 -7.48 -2.63
N ASN A 175 -1.74 -7.86 -3.83
CA ASN A 175 -1.22 -6.91 -4.82
C ASN A 175 -2.31 -5.92 -5.26
N LEU A 176 -3.52 -6.41 -5.53
CA LEU A 176 -4.67 -5.58 -5.85
C LEU A 176 -4.98 -4.60 -4.72
N LEU A 177 -5.02 -5.07 -3.46
CA LEU A 177 -5.21 -4.20 -2.29
C LEU A 177 -4.16 -3.10 -2.19
N ASP A 178 -2.88 -3.44 -2.35
CA ASP A 178 -1.79 -2.46 -2.16
C ASP A 178 -1.78 -1.37 -3.27
N VAL A 179 -2.15 -1.75 -4.48
CA VAL A 179 -2.18 -0.86 -5.66
C VAL A 179 -3.48 -0.05 -5.73
N PHE A 180 -4.61 -0.62 -5.30
CA PHE A 180 -5.95 -0.06 -5.52
C PHE A 180 -6.68 0.38 -4.24
N ALA A 181 -6.03 0.41 -3.07
CA ALA A 181 -6.64 0.78 -1.78
C ALA A 181 -7.46 2.08 -1.80
N GLY A 182 -7.05 3.11 -2.56
CA GLY A 182 -7.81 4.36 -2.70
C GLY A 182 -8.97 4.35 -3.69
N THR A 183 -9.16 3.25 -4.42
CA THR A 183 -10.37 2.99 -5.23
C THR A 183 -11.31 1.99 -4.59
N PHE A 184 -10.80 1.19 -3.65
CA PHE A 184 -11.60 0.32 -2.80
C PHE A 184 -12.18 1.10 -1.61
N PRO A 185 -13.18 0.54 -0.91
CA PRO A 185 -13.67 1.11 0.33
C PRO A 185 -12.52 1.40 1.33
N PRO A 186 -12.40 2.62 1.86
CA PRO A 186 -11.27 3.00 2.72
C PRO A 186 -11.14 2.13 3.97
N GLY A 187 -10.03 1.41 4.10
CA GLY A 187 -9.76 0.52 5.24
C GLY A 187 -9.97 -0.96 4.97
N LEU A 188 -10.39 -1.34 3.76
CA LEU A 188 -10.50 -2.74 3.36
C LEU A 188 -9.14 -3.46 3.41
N ASP A 189 -8.07 -2.79 2.99
CA ASP A 189 -6.68 -3.26 3.13
C ASP A 189 -6.34 -3.58 4.60
N ALA A 190 -6.68 -2.70 5.54
CA ALA A 190 -6.48 -2.96 6.98
C ALA A 190 -7.30 -4.16 7.48
N VAL A 191 -8.54 -4.33 7.03
CA VAL A 191 -9.38 -5.50 7.38
C VAL A 191 -8.74 -6.78 6.84
N CYS A 192 -8.37 -6.81 5.57
CA CYS A 192 -7.75 -7.97 4.94
C CYS A 192 -6.40 -8.32 5.58
N ARG A 193 -5.57 -7.33 5.89
CA ARG A 193 -4.29 -7.55 6.58
C ARG A 193 -4.49 -8.04 8.01
N ARG A 194 -5.51 -7.53 8.72
CA ARG A 194 -5.88 -8.03 10.05
C ARG A 194 -6.41 -9.46 10.02
N LEU A 195 -7.15 -9.85 8.98
CA LEU A 195 -7.58 -11.24 8.75
C LEU A 195 -6.36 -12.18 8.68
N LEU A 196 -5.27 -11.75 8.04
CA LEU A 196 -4.07 -12.58 7.92
C LEU A 196 -3.19 -12.57 9.17
N GLY A 197 -3.40 -11.63 10.09
CA GLY A 197 -2.69 -11.52 11.37
C GLY A 197 -2.99 -12.64 12.38
N HIS A 198 -2.25 -12.69 13.49
CA HIS A 198 -2.35 -13.79 14.47
C HIS A 198 -3.39 -13.56 15.59
N ASP A 199 -4.08 -12.42 15.59
CA ASP A 199 -4.84 -11.90 16.74
C ASP A 199 -6.32 -12.34 16.79
N LEU A 200 -6.69 -13.37 16.03
CA LEU A 200 -8.09 -13.81 15.86
C LEU A 200 -8.44 -15.06 16.68
N ARG A 201 -7.73 -15.28 17.80
CA ARG A 201 -7.89 -16.47 18.64
C ARG A 201 -9.26 -16.57 19.31
N GLN A 202 -9.94 -15.43 19.50
CA GLN A 202 -11.24 -15.34 20.16
C GLN A 202 -12.42 -15.32 19.16
N GLY A 203 -12.17 -15.63 17.88
CA GLY A 203 -13.13 -15.49 16.79
C GLY A 203 -12.94 -14.19 16.01
N LEU A 204 -13.56 -14.12 14.84
CA LEU A 204 -13.50 -12.98 13.94
C LEU A 204 -14.26 -11.78 14.49
N ALA A 205 -15.45 -11.97 15.06
CA ALA A 205 -16.27 -10.87 15.53
C ALA A 205 -15.56 -10.06 16.62
N VAL A 206 -15.03 -10.75 17.65
CA VAL A 206 -14.25 -10.12 18.71
C VAL A 206 -12.93 -9.57 18.18
N GLY A 207 -12.24 -10.34 17.33
CA GLY A 207 -10.96 -9.97 16.77
C GLY A 207 -11.01 -8.76 15.84
N MET A 208 -12.13 -8.49 15.18
CA MET A 208 -12.29 -7.38 14.23
C MET A 208 -12.96 -6.14 14.84
N ALA A 209 -13.69 -6.29 15.95
CA ALA A 209 -14.44 -5.19 16.56
C ALA A 209 -13.62 -3.91 16.79
N PRO A 210 -12.37 -3.94 17.32
CA PRO A 210 -11.59 -2.72 17.51
C PRO A 210 -11.28 -1.99 16.20
N LEU A 211 -11.03 -2.74 15.12
CA LEU A 211 -10.78 -2.15 13.81
C LEU A 211 -12.05 -1.53 13.24
N HIS A 212 -13.21 -2.18 13.33
CA HIS A 212 -14.46 -1.59 12.85
C HIS A 212 -14.89 -0.37 13.67
N GLU A 213 -14.69 -0.38 14.98
CA GLU A 213 -14.88 0.80 15.82
C GLU A 213 -13.98 1.96 15.36
N ALA A 214 -12.72 1.66 15.02
CA ALA A 214 -11.82 2.65 14.47
C ALA A 214 -12.29 3.14 13.10
N LEU A 215 -12.64 2.27 12.16
CA LEU A 215 -13.11 2.63 10.82
C LEU A 215 -14.37 3.51 10.87
N GLY A 216 -15.34 3.16 11.71
CA GLY A 216 -16.59 3.91 11.87
C GLY A 216 -16.48 5.18 12.72
N ARG A 217 -15.30 5.49 13.27
CA ARG A 217 -15.11 6.65 14.16
C ARG A 217 -15.26 7.96 13.37
N ARG A 218 -16.07 8.88 13.93
CA ARG A 218 -16.30 10.23 13.42
C ARG A 218 -16.11 11.24 14.54
N ALA A 219 -15.78 12.48 14.21
CA ALA A 219 -15.71 13.55 15.19
C ALA A 219 -17.12 13.87 15.75
N ALA A 220 -17.26 13.91 17.08
CA ALA A 220 -18.51 14.34 17.74
C ALA A 220 -18.74 15.86 17.67
N GLY A 221 -17.75 16.62 17.18
CA GLY A 221 -17.76 18.07 17.11
C GLY A 221 -16.65 18.57 16.21
N ARG A 222 -16.26 19.83 16.36
CA ARG A 222 -15.26 20.43 15.48
C ARG A 222 -13.85 19.85 15.71
N VAL A 223 -13.15 19.60 14.61
CA VAL A 223 -11.75 19.19 14.61
C VAL A 223 -10.82 20.36 14.30
N SER A 224 -9.56 20.20 14.69
CA SER A 224 -8.45 21.04 14.29
C SER A 224 -7.34 20.16 13.70
N ALA A 225 -6.74 20.59 12.60
CA ALA A 225 -5.63 19.88 11.97
C ALA A 225 -4.32 20.69 12.06
N THR A 226 -3.27 20.11 12.63
CA THR A 226 -1.93 20.74 12.65
C THR A 226 -0.99 19.91 11.82
N CYS A 227 -0.43 20.49 10.76
CA CYS A 227 0.41 19.77 9.82
C CYS A 227 1.90 20.04 10.09
N TYR A 228 2.68 18.96 10.00
CA TYR A 228 4.12 18.93 10.18
C TYR A 228 4.73 18.29 8.94
N GLN A 229 5.88 18.79 8.50
CA GLN A 229 6.52 18.34 7.28
C GLN A 229 7.99 18.09 7.54
N GLU A 230 8.49 17.00 6.99
CA GLU A 230 9.92 16.70 6.88
C GLU A 230 10.22 16.27 5.45
N SER A 231 11.38 16.67 4.95
CA SER A 231 11.84 16.34 3.60
C SER A 231 13.35 16.23 3.58
N ALA A 232 13.88 15.21 2.90
CA ALA A 232 15.30 15.07 2.65
C ALA A 232 15.57 14.52 1.25
N VAL A 233 16.75 14.86 0.73
CA VAL A 233 17.33 14.18 -0.43
C VAL A 233 18.08 12.98 0.10
N GLY A 234 17.77 11.79 -0.41
CA GLY A 234 18.51 10.58 -0.08
C GLY A 234 19.99 10.71 -0.43
N SER A 235 20.86 10.17 0.43
CA SER A 235 22.32 10.33 0.30
C SER A 235 22.91 9.79 -1.02
N ARG A 236 22.24 8.83 -1.67
CA ARG A 236 22.65 8.27 -2.97
C ARG A 236 22.06 9.01 -4.16
N LYS A 237 20.99 9.79 -3.97
CA LYS A 237 20.41 10.66 -5.00
C LYS A 237 21.12 12.01 -5.10
N ALA A 238 21.60 12.54 -3.98
CA ALA A 238 22.22 13.87 -3.91
C ALA A 238 23.41 14.02 -4.89
N LYS A 239 23.35 15.03 -5.75
CA LYS A 239 24.42 15.36 -6.72
C LYS A 239 25.25 16.57 -6.29
N GLY A 240 24.91 17.18 -5.15
CA GLY A 240 25.61 18.33 -4.59
C GLY A 240 25.04 19.69 -5.01
N ASP A 241 23.85 19.71 -5.63
CA ASP A 241 23.09 20.94 -5.89
C ASP A 241 21.78 20.94 -5.08
N PRO A 242 21.78 21.54 -3.88
CA PRO A 242 20.58 21.60 -3.05
C PRO A 242 19.35 22.23 -3.71
N ALA A 243 19.53 23.04 -4.76
CA ALA A 243 18.41 23.71 -5.43
C ALA A 243 17.62 22.77 -6.36
N THR A 244 18.26 21.72 -6.86
CA THR A 244 17.67 20.77 -7.82
C THR A 244 17.65 19.34 -7.34
N ASP A 245 18.49 18.98 -6.36
CA ASP A 245 18.59 17.63 -5.82
C ASP A 245 17.26 17.19 -5.18
N ASN A 246 16.60 18.10 -4.46
CA ASN A 246 15.26 17.84 -3.94
C ASN A 246 14.20 18.26 -4.96
N GLU A 247 13.53 17.25 -5.51
CA GLU A 247 12.49 17.38 -6.52
C GLU A 247 11.09 17.38 -5.89
N ASP A 248 10.99 17.12 -4.59
CA ASP A 248 9.73 17.16 -3.86
C ASP A 248 9.37 18.59 -3.44
N ALA A 249 8.07 18.85 -3.35
CA ALA A 249 7.50 20.06 -2.81
C ALA A 249 6.27 19.72 -1.96
N ALA A 250 6.19 20.27 -0.75
CA ALA A 250 5.04 20.07 0.12
C ALA A 250 4.72 21.34 0.91
N SER A 251 3.45 21.52 1.25
CA SER A 251 3.00 22.59 2.12
C SER A 251 1.60 22.33 2.68
N ALA A 252 1.22 23.15 3.66
CA ALA A 252 -0.12 23.20 4.22
C ALA A 252 -0.57 24.65 4.42
N LEU A 253 -1.84 24.93 4.14
CA LEU A 253 -2.49 26.21 4.39
C LEU A 253 -3.76 26.01 5.20
N ARG A 254 -3.90 26.79 6.27
CA ARG A 254 -5.16 26.93 7.01
C ARG A 254 -5.90 28.17 6.52
N GLY A 255 -7.08 27.98 5.97
CA GLY A 255 -7.97 29.07 5.54
C GLY A 255 -8.70 29.73 6.73
N PRO A 256 -9.25 30.95 6.54
CA PRO A 256 -10.15 31.61 7.48
C PRO A 256 -11.34 30.76 7.96
N SER A 257 -11.88 29.91 7.09
CA SER A 257 -12.94 28.94 7.43
C SER A 257 -12.51 27.89 8.47
N GLY A 258 -11.21 27.78 8.75
CA GLY A 258 -10.61 26.74 9.58
C GLY A 258 -10.27 25.47 8.80
N THR A 259 -10.68 25.39 7.53
CA THR A 259 -10.32 24.31 6.59
C THR A 259 -8.81 24.29 6.41
N VAL A 260 -8.21 23.13 6.53
CA VAL A 260 -6.78 22.90 6.27
C VAL A 260 -6.65 22.18 4.95
N ARG A 261 -5.81 22.71 4.06
CA ARG A 261 -5.45 22.07 2.79
C ARG A 261 -3.96 21.82 2.80
N CYS A 262 -3.54 20.63 2.40
CA CYS A 262 -2.14 20.27 2.33
C CYS A 262 -1.87 19.42 1.09
N ALA A 263 -0.62 19.40 0.65
CA ALA A 263 -0.21 18.60 -0.50
C ALA A 263 1.26 18.20 -0.40
N VAL A 264 1.56 17.09 -1.04
CA VAL A 264 2.90 16.64 -1.41
C VAL A 264 2.89 16.44 -2.93
N PHE A 265 3.93 16.94 -3.59
CA PHE A 265 4.21 16.77 -5.00
C PHE A 265 5.62 16.21 -5.09
N ASP A 266 5.79 15.09 -5.77
CA ASP A 266 7.11 14.55 -6.06
C ASP A 266 7.42 14.76 -7.56
N GLY A 267 8.57 15.37 -7.83
CA GLY A 267 8.98 15.79 -9.15
C GLY A 267 9.67 14.67 -9.91
N VAL A 268 9.15 14.34 -11.09
CA VAL A 268 9.73 13.32 -11.96
C VAL A 268 10.74 13.97 -12.88
N THR A 269 12.01 13.63 -12.72
CA THR A 269 13.08 14.10 -13.60
C THR A 269 13.79 12.92 -14.24
N GLY A 270 13.90 12.93 -15.57
CA GLY A 270 14.74 11.98 -16.31
C GLY A 270 16.23 12.29 -16.07
N ASP A 271 16.83 13.09 -16.95
CA ASP A 271 18.30 13.27 -17.01
C ASP A 271 18.90 14.18 -15.91
N GLY A 272 18.12 14.57 -14.89
CA GLY A 272 18.59 15.42 -13.79
C GLY A 272 18.81 16.89 -14.15
N ASP A 273 18.03 17.44 -15.09
CA ASP A 273 18.05 18.85 -15.51
C ASP A 273 17.25 19.79 -14.56
N GLY A 274 16.75 19.24 -13.45
CA GLY A 274 15.91 19.92 -12.48
C GLY A 274 14.47 20.18 -12.95
N SER A 275 14.01 19.54 -14.03
CA SER A 275 12.64 19.72 -14.55
C SER A 275 11.56 19.21 -13.60
N GLY A 276 11.78 18.10 -12.88
CA GLY A 276 10.86 17.61 -11.84
C GLY A 276 10.74 18.57 -10.66
N ALA A 277 11.87 19.11 -10.17
CA ALA A 277 11.86 20.15 -9.13
C ALA A 277 11.10 21.42 -9.55
N ARG A 278 11.17 21.82 -10.83
CA ARG A 278 10.35 22.92 -11.35
C ARG A 278 8.87 22.55 -11.43
N ALA A 279 8.55 21.31 -11.80
CA ALA A 279 7.19 20.80 -11.92
C ALA A 279 6.48 20.78 -10.56
N SER A 280 7.07 20.12 -9.55
CA SER A 280 6.49 20.01 -8.21
C SER A 280 6.26 21.38 -7.56
N ARG A 281 7.21 22.30 -7.72
CA ARG A 281 7.10 23.69 -7.22
C ARG A 281 6.02 24.49 -7.95
N ALA A 282 5.89 24.34 -9.25
CA ALA A 282 4.83 25.00 -10.02
C ALA A 282 3.43 24.50 -9.63
N ALA A 283 3.29 23.18 -9.42
CA ALA A 283 2.06 22.58 -8.91
C ALA A 283 1.74 23.12 -7.51
N LEU A 284 2.72 23.12 -6.60
CA LEU A 284 2.55 23.64 -5.25
C LEU A 284 2.17 25.13 -5.24
N GLU A 285 2.83 25.96 -6.04
CA GLU A 285 2.53 27.38 -6.14
C GLU A 285 1.09 27.60 -6.61
N GLN A 286 0.64 26.84 -7.62
CA GLN A 286 -0.74 26.93 -8.11
C GLN A 286 -1.75 26.46 -7.05
N ALA A 287 -1.47 25.37 -6.34
CA ALA A 287 -2.31 24.89 -5.24
C ALA A 287 -2.46 25.96 -4.14
N MET A 288 -1.35 26.53 -3.69
CA MET A 288 -1.32 27.59 -2.68
C MET A 288 -2.09 28.84 -3.12
N ARG A 289 -1.95 29.25 -4.40
CA ARG A 289 -2.71 30.37 -4.96
C ARG A 289 -4.22 30.13 -4.92
N ARG A 290 -4.69 28.90 -5.16
CA ARG A 290 -6.11 28.55 -5.09
C ARG A 290 -6.63 28.48 -3.67
N TRP A 291 -5.87 27.85 -2.78
CA TRP A 291 -6.27 27.74 -1.38
C TRP A 291 -6.36 29.10 -0.69
N ALA A 292 -5.48 30.04 -1.06
CA ALA A 292 -5.50 31.41 -0.53
C ALA A 292 -6.77 32.20 -0.94
N ARG A 293 -7.46 31.79 -2.01
CA ARG A 293 -8.72 32.40 -2.45
C ARG A 293 -9.95 31.74 -1.83
N GLU A 294 -9.78 30.67 -1.05
CA GLU A 294 -10.86 29.80 -0.55
C GLU A 294 -11.84 29.34 -1.66
N GLU A 295 -11.36 29.19 -2.89
CA GLU A 295 -12.16 28.66 -3.98
C GLU A 295 -12.23 27.13 -3.86
N ASP A 296 -13.40 26.60 -3.54
CA ASP A 296 -13.70 25.16 -3.58
C ASP A 296 -13.93 24.72 -5.03
N LEU A 297 -12.82 24.55 -5.77
CA LEU A 297 -12.85 23.91 -7.08
C LEU A 297 -13.27 22.45 -6.93
N SER A 298 -13.96 21.92 -7.93
CA SER A 298 -14.14 20.47 -8.01
C SER A 298 -12.76 19.79 -8.15
N PRO A 299 -12.60 18.54 -7.66
CA PRO A 299 -11.34 17.81 -7.79
C PRO A 299 -10.79 17.78 -9.23
N ARG A 300 -11.67 17.64 -10.22
CA ARG A 300 -11.32 17.64 -11.65
C ARG A 300 -10.73 18.98 -12.09
N GLU A 301 -11.35 20.10 -11.72
CA GLU A 301 -10.88 21.44 -12.06
C GLU A 301 -9.55 21.75 -11.39
N LEU A 302 -9.41 21.38 -10.10
CA LEU A 302 -8.15 21.52 -9.38
C LEU A 302 -7.01 20.80 -10.11
N VAL A 303 -7.19 19.52 -10.42
CA VAL A 303 -6.17 18.71 -11.10
C VAL A 303 -5.83 19.28 -12.48
N ALA A 304 -6.82 19.68 -13.28
CA ALA A 304 -6.59 20.30 -14.59
C ALA A 304 -5.80 21.61 -14.50
N GLU A 305 -6.00 22.39 -13.45
CA GLU A 305 -5.25 23.62 -13.26
C GLU A 305 -3.82 23.42 -12.79
N LEU A 306 -3.59 22.42 -11.92
CA LEU A 306 -2.26 22.03 -11.49
C LEU A 306 -1.46 21.52 -12.70
N ASP A 307 -2.05 20.64 -13.51
CA ASP A 307 -1.47 20.15 -14.76
C ASP A 307 -1.09 21.29 -15.72
N ALA A 308 -2.02 22.21 -15.96
CA ALA A 308 -1.75 23.37 -16.80
C ALA A 308 -0.67 24.29 -16.23
N ALA A 309 -0.54 24.39 -14.90
CA ALA A 309 0.52 25.16 -14.25
C ALA A 309 1.90 24.50 -14.43
N VAL A 310 1.98 23.18 -14.27
CA VAL A 310 3.20 22.41 -14.53
C VAL A 310 3.63 22.54 -15.98
N GLY A 311 2.72 22.28 -16.93
CA GLY A 311 3.02 22.34 -18.37
C GLY A 311 3.41 23.74 -18.88
N ARG A 312 3.06 24.82 -18.17
CA ARG A 312 3.56 26.18 -18.47
C ARG A 312 4.96 26.44 -17.91
N ALA A 313 5.32 25.78 -16.82
CA ALA A 313 6.56 26.03 -16.09
C ALA A 313 7.73 25.21 -16.61
N THR A 314 7.48 24.00 -17.11
CA THR A 314 8.53 23.03 -17.46
C THR A 314 7.98 21.93 -18.38
N GLU A 315 8.88 21.22 -19.06
CA GLU A 315 8.56 19.97 -19.78
C GLU A 315 8.60 18.74 -18.85
N GLY A 316 9.07 18.93 -17.61
CA GLY A 316 9.05 17.91 -16.56
C GLY A 316 7.65 17.57 -16.06
N SER A 317 7.58 16.62 -15.14
CA SER A 317 6.33 16.12 -14.58
C SER A 317 6.38 16.04 -13.06
N ALA A 318 5.22 15.92 -12.42
CA ALA A 318 5.13 15.69 -10.98
C ALA A 318 3.95 14.79 -10.62
N THR A 319 4.15 13.93 -9.63
CA THR A 319 3.07 13.30 -8.89
C THR A 319 2.42 14.33 -7.96
N ALA A 320 1.21 14.03 -7.49
CA ALA A 320 0.47 14.91 -6.60
C ALA A 320 -0.42 14.10 -5.67
N VAL A 321 -0.35 14.39 -4.38
CA VAL A 321 -1.35 13.98 -3.41
C VAL A 321 -1.75 15.20 -2.58
N LEU A 322 -3.04 15.51 -2.56
CA LEU A 322 -3.61 16.68 -1.89
C LEU A 322 -4.70 16.24 -0.94
N ALA A 323 -4.77 16.85 0.23
CA ALA A 323 -5.86 16.64 1.17
C ALA A 323 -6.56 17.96 1.54
N THR A 324 -7.87 17.88 1.76
CA THR A 324 -8.67 18.93 2.38
C THR A 324 -9.31 18.38 3.64
N VAL A 325 -9.07 19.02 4.78
CA VAL A 325 -9.65 18.69 6.08
C VAL A 325 -10.55 19.84 6.54
N ARG A 326 -11.85 19.57 6.62
CA ARG A 326 -12.85 20.55 7.07
C ARG A 326 -12.99 20.54 8.59
N PRO A 327 -13.44 21.66 9.20
CA PRO A 327 -13.59 21.75 10.65
C PRO A 327 -14.63 20.79 11.25
N ASP A 328 -15.51 20.20 10.46
CA ASP A 328 -16.53 19.22 10.89
C ASP A 328 -15.99 17.78 10.95
N GLY A 329 -14.77 17.54 10.48
CA GLY A 329 -14.17 16.20 10.40
C GLY A 329 -14.21 15.60 9.00
N ALA A 330 -15.01 16.16 8.08
CA ALA A 330 -15.04 15.69 6.71
C ALA A 330 -13.70 15.97 6.03
N ALA A 331 -13.14 14.95 5.38
CA ALA A 331 -11.88 15.04 4.66
C ALA A 331 -11.99 14.44 3.27
N SER A 332 -11.11 14.90 2.39
CA SER A 332 -10.96 14.33 1.06
C SER A 332 -9.50 14.31 0.65
N VAL A 333 -9.14 13.33 -0.18
CA VAL A 333 -7.82 13.22 -0.81
C VAL A 333 -8.00 13.16 -2.31
N VAL A 334 -7.19 13.91 -3.05
CA VAL A 334 -7.06 13.85 -4.51
C VAL A 334 -5.64 13.38 -4.83
N SER A 335 -5.49 12.44 -5.77
CA SER A 335 -4.17 11.90 -6.14
C SER A 335 -3.98 11.69 -7.64
N VAL A 336 -2.74 11.92 -8.09
CA VAL A 336 -2.21 11.66 -9.43
C VAL A 336 -0.78 11.13 -9.26
N GLY A 337 -0.43 10.03 -9.92
CA GLY A 337 0.86 9.36 -9.71
C GLY A 337 0.82 8.35 -8.55
N ASP A 338 1.96 8.10 -7.92
CA ASP A 338 2.14 7.10 -6.86
C ASP A 338 2.48 7.68 -5.49
N SER A 339 2.56 9.01 -5.36
CA SER A 339 2.50 9.68 -4.05
C SER A 339 1.28 9.20 -3.25
N GLU A 340 1.50 8.87 -1.97
CA GLU A 340 0.54 8.15 -1.16
C GLU A 340 -0.12 9.02 -0.08
N ALA A 341 -1.38 8.73 0.23
CA ALA A 341 -2.00 9.17 1.47
C ALA A 341 -2.40 7.99 2.35
N TRP A 342 -2.21 8.13 3.66
CA TRP A 342 -2.54 7.12 4.66
C TRP A 342 -3.28 7.74 5.84
N LEU A 343 -4.24 7.01 6.39
CA LEU A 343 -4.86 7.33 7.67
C LEU A 343 -4.31 6.39 8.74
N VAL A 344 -3.73 6.93 9.80
CA VAL A 344 -3.31 6.20 10.99
C VAL A 344 -4.25 6.57 12.13
N ARG A 345 -4.96 5.58 12.68
CA ARG A 345 -5.99 5.77 13.70
C ARG A 345 -5.74 4.88 14.92
N PRO A 346 -5.85 5.42 16.15
CA PRO A 346 -5.83 4.61 17.36
C PRO A 346 -7.00 3.61 17.39
N LEU A 347 -6.73 2.32 17.62
CA LEU A 347 -7.74 1.27 17.78
C LEU A 347 -8.51 1.38 19.10
N ARG A 348 -7.94 2.06 20.10
CA ARG A 348 -8.63 2.39 21.35
C ARG A 348 -8.43 3.86 21.63
N THR A 349 -9.48 4.51 22.13
CA THR A 349 -9.32 5.82 22.77
C THR A 349 -8.55 5.57 24.07
N PRO A 350 -7.34 6.12 24.28
CA PRO A 350 -6.60 5.83 25.51
C PRO A 350 -7.44 6.30 26.71
N PRO A 351 -7.71 5.44 27.71
CA PRO A 351 -8.25 5.91 28.97
C PRO A 351 -7.24 6.88 29.57
N ARG A 352 -7.69 8.09 29.93
CA ARG A 352 -6.85 9.21 30.38
C ARG A 352 -6.00 8.92 31.62
N ASP A 353 -6.25 7.82 32.33
CA ASP A 353 -5.75 7.59 33.70
C ASP A 353 -5.13 6.19 33.96
N GLU A 354 -4.92 5.32 32.95
CA GLU A 354 -4.27 4.03 33.22
C GLU A 354 -2.75 4.04 32.91
N PRO A 355 -1.90 3.71 33.91
CA PRO A 355 -0.47 3.59 33.70
C PRO A 355 -0.16 2.40 32.79
N HIS A 356 0.38 2.69 31.60
CA HIS A 356 1.05 1.83 30.62
C HIS A 356 1.44 0.44 31.16
N GLY A 357 0.47 -0.47 31.22
CA GLY A 357 0.66 -1.84 31.65
C GLY A 357 1.56 -2.58 30.67
N THR A 358 2.52 -3.36 31.17
CA THR A 358 3.46 -4.11 30.35
C THR A 358 2.73 -5.05 29.38
N ALA A 359 2.80 -4.72 28.09
CA ALA A 359 2.20 -5.46 26.99
C ALA A 359 2.75 -6.90 26.90
N ARG A 360 1.97 -7.87 27.39
CA ARG A 360 2.10 -9.28 27.02
C ARG A 360 0.89 -9.67 26.16
N GLY A 361 1.10 -9.74 24.85
CA GLY A 361 0.07 -10.03 23.83
C GLY A 361 -0.23 -8.79 22.98
N ARG A 362 0.66 -8.48 22.03
CA ARG A 362 0.82 -7.18 21.36
C ARG A 362 -0.12 -7.01 20.16
N GLU A 363 -1.39 -6.74 20.42
CA GLU A 363 -2.18 -6.00 19.43
C GLU A 363 -1.61 -4.57 19.36
N LEU A 364 -1.32 -4.06 18.15
CA LEU A 364 -0.87 -2.68 17.99
C LEU A 364 -2.02 -1.73 18.35
N PRO A 365 -1.81 -0.69 19.17
CA PRO A 365 -2.86 0.27 19.53
C PRO A 365 -3.28 1.18 18.37
N TYR A 366 -2.66 1.04 17.19
CA TYR A 366 -2.98 1.79 15.99
C TYR A 366 -3.26 0.82 14.83
N ALA A 367 -4.11 1.27 13.91
CA ALA A 367 -4.22 0.71 12.58
C ALA A 367 -3.92 1.81 11.55
N ALA A 368 -3.46 1.40 10.38
CA ALA A 368 -3.27 2.31 9.25
C ALA A 368 -3.84 1.70 7.98
N TRP A 369 -4.35 2.53 7.09
CA TRP A 369 -4.82 2.13 5.76
C TRP A 369 -4.53 3.20 4.73
N LYS A 370 -4.35 2.76 3.49
CA LYS A 370 -4.03 3.62 2.35
C LYS A 370 -5.31 4.24 1.79
N LEU A 371 -5.21 5.49 1.33
CA LEU A 371 -6.32 6.31 0.84
C LEU A 371 -6.21 6.64 -0.65
N THR A 372 -5.08 6.30 -1.29
CA THR A 372 -4.81 6.56 -2.71
C THR A 372 -4.49 5.27 -3.45
N PRO A 373 -4.86 5.14 -4.73
CA PRO A 373 -4.29 4.12 -5.59
C PRO A 373 -2.88 4.52 -6.06
N ALA A 374 -2.14 3.58 -6.62
CA ALA A 374 -0.93 3.86 -7.39
C ALA A 374 -1.27 3.99 -8.88
N HIS A 375 -0.70 5.01 -9.54
CA HIS A 375 -0.85 5.23 -10.98
C HIS A 375 0.43 4.87 -11.75
N THR A 376 0.84 3.61 -11.67
CA THR A 376 2.06 3.08 -12.31
C THR A 376 1.74 2.11 -13.46
N GLY A 377 2.72 1.82 -14.31
CA GLY A 377 2.58 0.81 -15.38
C GLY A 377 2.20 -0.56 -14.83
N TYR A 378 2.82 -0.95 -13.71
CA TYR A 378 2.46 -2.17 -12.99
C TYR A 378 0.99 -2.19 -12.57
N ALA A 379 0.46 -1.06 -12.07
CA ALA A 379 -0.95 -0.98 -11.70
C ALA A 379 -1.87 -1.23 -12.90
N GLU A 380 -1.58 -0.61 -14.05
CA GLU A 380 -2.38 -0.81 -15.27
C GLU A 380 -2.29 -2.24 -15.82
N LEU A 381 -1.12 -2.89 -15.75
CA LEU A 381 -0.96 -4.30 -16.12
C LEU A 381 -1.78 -5.21 -15.19
N LEU A 382 -1.71 -4.97 -13.88
CA LEU A 382 -2.38 -5.78 -12.86
C LEU A 382 -3.91 -5.74 -12.99
N ARG A 383 -4.49 -4.65 -13.54
CA ARG A 383 -5.93 -4.57 -13.84
C ARG A 383 -6.38 -5.69 -14.79
N GLY A 384 -5.56 -6.01 -15.79
CA GLY A 384 -5.91 -6.96 -16.85
C GLY A 384 -5.32 -8.35 -16.67
N SER A 385 -4.24 -8.49 -15.90
CA SER A 385 -3.50 -9.76 -15.76
C SER A 385 -3.14 -10.06 -14.31
N PRO A 386 -3.51 -11.23 -13.76
CA PRO A 386 -3.04 -11.68 -12.43
C PRO A 386 -1.56 -12.04 -12.41
N ASP A 387 -1.01 -12.43 -13.56
CA ASP A 387 0.41 -12.80 -13.72
C ASP A 387 1.28 -11.59 -14.08
N ALA A 388 0.80 -10.37 -13.81
CA ALA A 388 1.60 -9.17 -14.02
C ALA A 388 2.86 -9.25 -13.14
N GLU A 389 4.00 -9.47 -13.79
CA GLU A 389 5.33 -9.32 -13.22
C GLU A 389 5.93 -7.99 -13.68
N GLY A 390 6.88 -7.47 -12.90
CA GLY A 390 7.24 -6.05 -12.91
C GLY A 390 7.53 -5.42 -14.27
N GLU A 391 7.14 -4.16 -14.36
CA GLU A 391 7.94 -3.10 -14.97
C GLU A 391 8.12 -2.03 -13.88
N GLU A 392 9.37 -1.65 -13.61
CA GLU A 392 9.78 -0.70 -12.58
C GLU A 392 8.98 0.61 -12.67
N SER A 393 8.48 1.09 -11.53
CA SER A 393 8.17 2.48 -11.11
C SER A 393 7.70 3.52 -12.14
N SER A 394 7.29 3.10 -13.33
CA SER A 394 7.00 4.01 -14.43
C SER A 394 5.62 4.57 -14.20
N LEU A 395 5.58 5.86 -13.88
CA LEU A 395 4.35 6.59 -13.73
C LEU A 395 3.61 6.63 -15.07
N VAL A 396 2.34 6.26 -15.06
CA VAL A 396 1.46 6.36 -16.23
C VAL A 396 0.52 7.55 -16.16
N ASN A 397 0.36 8.13 -14.97
CA ASN A 397 -0.39 9.36 -14.77
C ASN A 397 0.39 10.29 -13.86
N PHE A 398 0.59 11.53 -14.30
CA PHE A 398 1.31 12.59 -13.61
C PHE A 398 0.79 13.93 -14.12
N LEU A 399 1.13 15.02 -13.42
CA LEU A 399 0.91 16.38 -13.88
C LEU A 399 2.03 16.78 -14.86
N GLY A 400 1.71 17.43 -15.97
CA GLY A 400 2.70 17.91 -16.95
C GLY A 400 3.07 16.87 -18.03
N GLY A 401 4.30 16.97 -18.56
CA GLY A 401 4.86 15.99 -19.51
C GLY A 401 4.21 15.88 -20.90
N GLY A 402 3.40 16.85 -21.32
CA GLY A 402 2.90 16.99 -22.69
C GLY A 402 1.85 15.97 -23.17
N GLY A 403 1.59 14.90 -22.40
CA GLY A 403 0.64 13.83 -22.74
C GLY A 403 -0.83 14.12 -22.45
N GLY A 404 -1.12 15.25 -21.78
CA GLY A 404 -2.47 15.61 -21.34
C GLY A 404 -2.86 14.92 -20.03
N LEU A 405 -3.94 15.41 -19.41
CA LEU A 405 -4.36 14.96 -18.09
C LEU A 405 -4.74 13.46 -18.08
N GLY A 406 -3.95 12.67 -17.37
CA GLY A 406 -4.22 11.25 -17.12
C GLY A 406 -5.35 10.98 -16.12
N ARG A 407 -5.46 9.72 -15.68
CA ARG A 407 -6.32 9.31 -14.58
C ARG A 407 -5.87 9.94 -13.26
N TRP A 408 -6.86 10.25 -12.44
CA TRP A 408 -6.70 10.74 -11.08
C TRP A 408 -7.76 10.08 -10.21
N ALA A 409 -7.52 10.06 -8.90
CA ALA A 409 -8.44 9.49 -7.93
C ALA A 409 -8.87 10.53 -6.89
N HIS A 410 -10.08 10.36 -6.35
CA HIS A 410 -10.59 11.16 -5.25
C HIS A 410 -11.35 10.27 -4.28
N SER A 411 -10.99 10.40 -3.01
CA SER A 411 -11.61 9.67 -1.90
C SER A 411 -12.08 10.65 -0.84
N ILE A 412 -13.23 10.35 -0.22
CA ILE A 412 -13.82 11.12 0.88
C ILE A 412 -13.91 10.20 2.09
N PHE A 413 -13.57 10.72 3.26
CA PHE A 413 -13.57 9.98 4.50
C PHE A 413 -13.76 10.91 5.70
N GLU A 414 -14.00 10.32 6.87
CA GLU A 414 -14.22 11.04 8.12
C GLU A 414 -12.98 10.96 9.01
N LEU A 415 -12.62 12.11 9.60
CA LEU A 415 -11.56 12.23 10.59
C LEU A 415 -12.12 12.45 11.99
N ALA A 416 -11.38 11.99 12.99
CA ALA A 416 -11.66 12.14 14.40
C ALA A 416 -10.41 12.60 15.17
N PRO A 417 -10.56 13.25 16.33
CA PRO A 417 -9.43 13.56 17.20
C PRO A 417 -8.60 12.31 17.54
N GLY A 418 -7.28 12.45 17.46
CA GLY A 418 -6.31 11.36 17.62
C GLY A 418 -5.81 10.76 16.30
N ASP A 419 -6.47 11.05 15.19
CA ASP A 419 -6.01 10.60 13.87
C ASP A 419 -4.75 11.32 13.41
N LEU A 420 -3.96 10.62 12.62
CA LEU A 420 -2.87 11.17 11.83
C LEU A 420 -3.16 10.92 10.35
N LEU A 421 -3.28 11.99 9.58
CA LEU A 421 -3.34 11.92 8.12
C LEU A 421 -1.94 12.16 7.56
N LEU A 422 -1.38 11.17 6.88
CA LEU A 422 -0.08 11.23 6.23
C LEU A 422 -0.27 11.45 4.72
N LEU A 423 0.45 12.42 4.17
CA LEU A 423 0.72 12.58 2.74
C LEU A 423 2.22 12.38 2.52
N ALA A 424 2.64 11.59 1.54
CA ALA A 424 4.04 11.28 1.35
C ALA A 424 4.39 11.01 -0.12
N SER A 425 5.63 11.34 -0.50
CA SER A 425 6.23 10.80 -1.72
C SER A 425 6.54 9.32 -1.55
N ASP A 426 6.69 8.61 -2.66
CA ASP A 426 7.00 7.18 -2.70
C ASP A 426 8.32 6.84 -1.97
N GLY A 427 9.33 7.71 -2.05
CA GLY A 427 10.58 7.57 -1.31
C GLY A 427 10.40 7.60 0.22
N ALA A 428 9.35 8.25 0.75
CA ALA A 428 9.01 8.21 2.17
C ALA A 428 8.14 6.99 2.56
N THR A 429 7.50 6.33 1.59
CA THR A 429 6.62 5.17 1.80
C THR A 429 7.21 3.85 1.31
N GLU A 430 8.51 3.83 0.96
CA GLU A 430 9.21 2.64 0.48
C GLU A 430 8.95 1.43 1.40
N SER A 431 8.30 0.40 0.86
CA SER A 431 8.05 -0.83 1.59
C SER A 431 9.34 -1.66 1.59
N GLY A 432 9.84 -2.00 2.79
CA GLY A 432 10.92 -2.99 2.87
C GLY A 432 10.42 -4.32 2.29
N ARG A 433 11.31 -5.09 1.65
CA ARG A 433 11.02 -6.24 0.74
C ARG A 433 9.95 -7.26 1.16
N GLU A 434 9.47 -7.27 2.41
CA GLU A 434 8.52 -8.26 2.93
C GLU A 434 7.45 -7.68 3.87
N ARG A 435 7.34 -6.35 4.01
CA ARG A 435 6.45 -5.73 5.00
C ARG A 435 5.50 -4.73 4.37
N TRP A 436 4.21 -4.96 4.57
CA TRP A 436 3.17 -3.98 4.23
C TRP A 436 3.37 -2.68 5.03
N PHE A 437 3.36 -1.54 4.34
CA PHE A 437 3.71 -0.25 4.91
C PHE A 437 2.73 0.22 6.01
N GLY A 438 1.44 -0.12 5.91
CA GLY A 438 0.46 0.18 6.96
C GLY A 438 0.83 -0.43 8.33
N ALA A 439 1.42 -1.63 8.35
CA ALA A 439 1.93 -2.22 9.59
C ALA A 439 3.14 -1.45 10.14
N VAL A 440 4.01 -0.94 9.26
CA VAL A 440 5.15 -0.09 9.65
C VAL A 440 4.65 1.21 10.27
N LEU A 441 3.64 1.86 9.68
CA LEU A 441 3.03 3.07 10.22
C LEU A 441 2.42 2.85 11.61
N ALA A 442 1.66 1.76 11.79
CA ALA A 442 1.07 1.42 13.08
C ALA A 442 2.13 1.16 14.16
N GLU A 443 3.23 0.48 13.81
CA GLU A 443 4.35 0.24 14.72
C GLU A 443 5.08 1.54 15.10
N LEU A 444 5.38 2.39 14.12
CA LEU A 444 6.02 3.67 14.36
C LEU A 444 5.15 4.57 15.24
N ALA A 445 3.86 4.69 14.94
CA ALA A 445 2.92 5.44 15.77
C ALA A 445 2.88 4.91 17.21
N THR A 446 2.86 3.58 17.39
CA THR A 446 2.90 2.94 18.70
C THR A 446 4.18 3.29 19.48
N GLN A 447 5.34 3.20 18.82
CA GLN A 447 6.64 3.50 19.46
C GLN A 447 6.76 4.97 19.84
N LEU A 448 6.30 5.87 18.96
CA LEU A 448 6.35 7.32 19.17
C LEU A 448 5.42 7.76 20.30
N ASP A 449 4.20 7.23 20.33
CA ASP A 449 3.23 7.48 21.40
C ASP A 449 3.78 7.00 22.76
N ALA A 450 4.35 5.78 22.81
CA ALA A 450 4.99 5.24 24.01
C ALA A 450 6.23 6.04 24.46
N SER A 451 6.86 6.81 23.57
CA SER A 451 8.00 7.68 23.90
C SER A 451 7.59 9.03 24.50
N GLY A 452 6.29 9.35 24.54
CA GLY A 452 5.76 10.63 25.01
C GLY A 452 6.07 11.82 24.08
N ARG A 453 6.59 11.56 22.88
CA ARG A 453 6.84 12.59 21.86
C ARG A 453 5.53 12.92 21.12
N PRO A 454 5.33 14.16 20.64
CA PRO A 454 4.20 14.47 19.78
C PRO A 454 4.20 13.57 18.53
N PRO A 455 3.18 12.72 18.30
CA PRO A 455 3.26 11.67 17.29
C PRO A 455 3.46 12.18 15.86
N ALA A 456 2.78 13.25 15.47
CA ALA A 456 2.81 13.74 14.08
C ALA A 456 4.18 14.25 13.60
N PRO A 457 4.85 15.23 14.25
CA PRO A 457 6.17 15.67 13.81
C PRO A 457 7.21 14.55 13.93
N ALA A 458 7.10 13.70 14.95
CA ALA A 458 8.02 12.59 15.11
C ALA A 458 7.82 11.50 14.05
N LEU A 459 6.59 11.28 13.58
CA LEU A 459 6.29 10.35 12.48
C LEU A 459 6.84 10.88 11.15
N ALA A 460 6.65 12.17 10.83
CA ALA A 460 7.23 12.79 9.63
C ALA A 460 8.75 12.61 9.60
N ALA A 461 9.45 12.90 10.70
CA ALA A 461 10.89 12.71 10.80
C ALA A 461 11.31 11.24 10.73
N ALA A 462 10.57 10.34 11.37
CA ALA A 462 10.88 8.91 11.37
C ALA A 462 10.77 8.29 9.96
N LEU A 463 9.82 8.75 9.14
CA LEU A 463 9.65 8.27 7.76
C LEU A 463 10.84 8.67 6.88
N VAL A 464 11.27 9.92 6.95
CA VAL A 464 12.44 10.42 6.20
C VAL A 464 13.73 9.73 6.67
N GLN A 465 13.92 9.56 7.98
CA GLN A 465 15.07 8.82 8.52
C GLN A 465 15.07 7.36 8.10
N ARG A 466 13.88 6.74 8.01
CA ARG A 466 13.74 5.36 7.54
C ARG A 466 14.09 5.25 6.07
N ALA A 467 13.67 6.18 5.21
CA ALA A 467 14.04 6.20 3.79
C ALA A 467 15.57 6.24 3.61
N GLU A 468 16.26 7.09 4.37
CA GLU A 468 17.72 7.10 4.39
C GLU A 468 18.31 5.77 4.86
N ALA A 469 17.74 5.17 5.92
CA ALA A 469 18.19 3.86 6.42
C ALA A 469 17.94 2.70 5.44
N LEU A 470 16.98 2.84 4.51
CA LEU A 470 16.72 1.88 3.44
C LEU A 470 17.64 2.07 2.22
N GLY A 471 18.45 3.11 2.22
CA GLY A 471 19.52 3.31 1.25
C GLY A 471 19.64 4.74 0.73
N GLY A 472 18.65 5.60 1.00
CA GLY A 472 18.68 6.99 0.55
C GLY A 472 18.74 7.12 -0.98
N TRP A 473 17.98 6.27 -1.68
CA TRP A 473 17.98 6.22 -3.14
C TRP A 473 17.14 7.30 -3.80
N ASP A 474 16.22 7.91 -3.06
CA ASP A 474 15.31 8.92 -3.56
C ASP A 474 15.13 10.10 -2.61
N ASN A 475 14.40 11.12 -3.05
CA ASN A 475 13.82 12.15 -2.20
C ASN A 475 12.75 11.50 -1.33
N ALA A 476 12.68 11.92 -0.07
CA ALA A 476 11.68 11.44 0.86
C ALA A 476 11.03 12.64 1.53
N THR A 477 9.73 12.82 1.27
CA THR A 477 8.92 13.88 1.85
C THR A 477 7.71 13.29 2.54
N ALA A 478 7.51 13.66 3.80
CA ALA A 478 6.36 13.27 4.59
C ALA A 478 5.71 14.51 5.21
N LEU A 479 4.40 14.67 5.00
CA LEU A 479 3.56 15.67 5.63
C LEU A 479 2.49 14.97 6.47
N VAL A 480 2.54 15.17 7.78
CA VAL A 480 1.61 14.54 8.74
C VAL A 480 0.73 15.61 9.37
N CYS A 481 -0.58 15.50 9.19
CA CYS A 481 -1.58 16.33 9.85
C CYS A 481 -2.14 15.61 11.08
N ALA A 482 -1.85 16.13 12.27
CA ALA A 482 -2.43 15.71 13.54
C ALA A 482 -3.85 16.26 13.69
N ILE A 483 -4.82 15.39 13.91
CA ILE A 483 -6.22 15.78 14.14
C ILE A 483 -6.47 15.83 15.65
N GLY A 484 -6.90 16.99 16.13
CA GLY A 484 -7.25 17.22 17.54
C GLY A 484 -8.60 17.89 17.69
N GLU A 485 -9.07 17.98 18.93
CA GLU A 485 -10.29 18.75 19.25
C GLU A 485 -10.08 20.24 19.00
N ALA A 486 -11.03 20.89 18.33
CA ALA A 486 -11.01 22.34 18.21
C ALA A 486 -11.29 22.99 19.57
N LYS A 487 -10.38 23.83 20.07
CA LYS A 487 -10.64 24.64 21.27
C LYS A 487 -11.80 25.61 20.97
N ARG A 488 -12.79 25.68 21.86
CA ARG A 488 -13.79 26.76 21.83
C ARG A 488 -13.06 28.08 22.03
N VAL A 489 -13.08 28.94 21.01
CA VAL A 489 -12.53 30.31 21.07
C VAL A 489 -13.50 31.21 21.82
#